data_AF-A0A1C5IS21-F1
#
_entry.id   AF-A0A1C5IS21-F1
#
_cell.length_a   1.000
_cell.length_b   1.000
_cell.length_c   1.000
_cell.angle_alpha   90.00
_cell.angle_beta   90.00
_cell.angle_gamma   90.00
#
_symmetry.space_group_name_H-M   'P 1'
#
loop_
_entity.id
_entity.type
_entity.pdbx_description
1 polymer ?
#
loop_
_entity_poly.entity_id
_entity_poly.type
_entity_poly.pdbx_seq_one_letter_code
_entity_poly.pdbx_strand_id
1 'polypeptide(L)'
;MSLPVPRLGPYPDRPRAYPPGQRPHLPIRPLWVCRACGSPWPCAEARLLLRIEYDDEPVDLAVYLSGLYHEACHDLFRLNPYDGPTPRELFERFVAWGPYRRSIADR
;
A
#
# COMPACT_ATOMS: atom_id res chain seq x y z
N MET A 1 22.67 -20.03 0.89
CA MET A 1 21.62 -19.51 1.80
C MET A 1 20.45 -19.03 0.94
N SER A 2 19.36 -19.78 0.91
CA SER A 2 18.16 -19.40 0.14
C SER A 2 17.28 -18.53 1.04
N LEU A 3 17.03 -17.28 0.63
CA LEU A 3 16.12 -16.39 1.35
C LEU A 3 14.68 -16.86 1.10
N PRO A 4 13.80 -16.88 2.11
CA PRO A 4 12.39 -17.23 1.89
C PRO A 4 11.76 -16.24 0.92
N VAL A 5 11.13 -16.76 -0.14
CA VAL A 5 10.38 -15.96 -1.09
C VAL A 5 9.26 -15.25 -0.33
N PRO A 6 9.17 -13.91 -0.35
CA PRO A 6 8.05 -13.21 0.26
C PRO A 6 6.77 -13.78 -0.34
N ARG A 7 5.78 -14.13 0.49
CA ARG A 7 4.45 -14.48 -0.01
C ARG A 7 4.01 -13.31 -0.88
N LEU A 8 3.83 -13.56 -2.17
CA LEU A 8 3.14 -12.63 -3.05
C LEU A 8 1.78 -12.42 -2.38
N GLY A 9 1.52 -11.19 -1.92
CA GLY A 9 0.18 -10.78 -1.58
C GLY A 9 -0.78 -11.10 -2.72
N PRO A 10 -2.09 -11.11 -2.45
CA PRO A 10 -3.09 -11.34 -3.49
C PRO A 10 -2.78 -10.46 -4.71
N TYR A 11 -2.65 -11.11 -5.86
CA TYR A 11 -2.44 -10.39 -7.11
C TYR A 11 -3.70 -9.54 -7.34
N PRO A 12 -3.58 -8.21 -7.52
CA PRO A 12 -4.73 -7.41 -7.86
C PRO A 12 -5.29 -7.91 -9.19
N ASP A 13 -6.51 -8.47 -9.16
CA ASP A 13 -7.17 -9.10 -10.31
C ASP A 13 -7.77 -8.07 -11.30
N ARG A 14 -7.71 -6.79 -10.93
CA ARG A 14 -8.22 -5.69 -11.76
C ARG A 14 -7.07 -4.97 -12.47
N PRO A 15 -7.15 -4.74 -13.79
CA PRO A 15 -6.20 -3.89 -14.48
C PRO A 15 -6.36 -2.47 -13.94
N ARG A 16 -5.39 -2.04 -13.12
CA ARG A 16 -5.38 -0.69 -12.55
C ARG A 16 -5.53 0.35 -13.68
N ALA A 17 -6.55 1.19 -13.57
CA ALA A 17 -6.81 2.26 -14.52
C ALA A 17 -5.68 3.30 -14.42
N TYR A 18 -4.67 3.18 -15.29
CA TYR A 18 -3.67 4.22 -15.49
C TYR A 18 -3.90 4.91 -16.83
N PRO A 19 -3.82 6.24 -16.90
CA PRO A 19 -3.82 6.94 -18.18
C PRO A 19 -2.71 6.39 -19.08
N PRO A 20 -2.98 6.11 -20.37
CA PRO A 20 -1.95 5.64 -21.29
C PRO A 20 -0.82 6.67 -21.37
N GLY A 21 0.41 6.23 -21.12
CA GLY A 21 1.62 7.07 -21.12
C GLY A 21 2.14 7.49 -19.74
N GLN A 22 1.42 7.23 -18.65
CA GLN A 22 1.91 7.47 -17.28
C GLN A 22 2.49 6.20 -16.65
N ARG A 23 3.58 6.34 -15.90
CA ARG A 23 4.14 5.23 -15.13
C ARG A 23 3.16 4.86 -14.01
N PRO A 24 2.84 3.58 -13.84
CA PRO A 24 1.88 3.19 -12.83
C PRO A 24 2.47 3.40 -11.43
N HIS A 25 1.69 3.98 -10.51
CA HIS A 25 2.05 4.23 -9.12
C HIS A 25 2.00 2.93 -8.28
N LEU A 26 2.79 1.94 -8.69
CA LEU A 26 2.94 0.62 -8.06
C LEU A 26 4.03 0.64 -6.99
N PRO A 27 3.95 -0.24 -5.96
CA PRO A 27 5.03 -0.41 -5.00
C PRO A 27 6.23 -1.11 -5.65
N ILE A 28 7.44 -0.66 -5.32
CA ILE A 28 8.68 -1.41 -5.50
C ILE A 28 9.02 -2.07 -4.16
N ARG A 29 8.95 -3.39 -4.12
CA ARG A 29 9.38 -4.19 -2.97
C ARG A 29 10.87 -4.56 -3.11
N PRO A 30 11.62 -4.74 -2.00
CA PRO A 30 11.19 -4.64 -0.59
C PRO A 30 11.24 -3.21 -0.02
N LEU A 31 11.59 -2.20 -0.83
CA LEU A 31 11.77 -0.81 -0.37
C LEU A 31 10.46 -0.08 -0.04
N TRP A 32 9.33 -0.56 -0.57
CA TRP A 32 8.01 0.06 -0.47
C TRP A 32 8.00 1.53 -0.88
N VAL A 33 8.67 1.84 -1.99
CA VAL A 33 8.65 3.15 -2.67
C VAL A 33 7.85 3.08 -3.96
N CYS A 34 7.30 4.20 -4.40
CA CYS A 34 6.50 4.27 -5.62
C CYS A 34 7.39 4.25 -6.87
N ARG A 35 7.08 3.38 -7.83
CA ARG A 35 7.79 3.31 -9.12
C ARG A 35 7.70 4.59 -9.94
N ALA A 36 6.60 5.33 -9.83
CA ALA A 36 6.36 6.51 -10.64
C ALA A 36 7.03 7.77 -10.08
N CYS A 37 6.91 8.00 -8.76
CA CYS A 37 7.35 9.24 -8.12
C CYS A 37 8.46 9.08 -7.06
N GLY A 38 8.88 7.86 -6.73
CA GLY A 38 9.93 7.60 -5.72
C GLY A 38 9.53 7.85 -4.26
N SER A 39 8.37 8.45 -3.99
CA SER A 39 7.86 8.65 -2.63
C SER A 39 7.50 7.33 -1.95
N PRO A 40 7.41 7.29 -0.60
CA PRO A 40 6.92 6.12 0.12
C PRO A 40 5.56 5.66 -0.41
N TRP A 41 5.45 4.38 -0.73
CA TRP A 41 4.21 3.78 -1.19
C TRP A 41 3.36 3.33 0.02
N PRO A 42 2.04 3.60 0.06
CA PRO A 42 1.24 4.27 -0.97
C PRO A 42 1.44 5.79 -0.99
N CYS A 43 1.87 6.31 -2.15
CA CYS A 43 1.98 7.75 -2.41
C CYS A 43 0.58 8.36 -2.65
N ALA A 44 0.44 9.69 -2.63
CA ALA A 44 -0.85 10.37 -2.78
C ALA A 44 -1.67 9.88 -3.98
N GLU A 45 -1.05 9.82 -5.17
CA GLU A 45 -1.71 9.32 -6.39
C GLU A 45 -2.16 7.86 -6.28
N ALA A 46 -1.32 7.00 -5.70
CA ALA A 46 -1.69 5.60 -5.47
C ALA A 46 -2.90 5.48 -4.53
N ARG A 47 -2.98 6.33 -3.48
CA ARG A 47 -4.13 6.35 -2.57
C ARG A 47 -5.41 6.77 -3.28
N LEU A 48 -5.34 7.79 -4.14
CA LEU A 48 -6.47 8.26 -4.94
C LEU A 48 -6.94 7.16 -5.90
N LEU A 49 -6.04 6.58 -6.69
CA LEU A 49 -6.36 5.54 -7.64
C LEU A 49 -6.94 4.29 -6.98
N LEU A 50 -6.39 3.87 -5.83
CA LEU A 50 -6.93 2.75 -5.06
C LEU A 50 -8.32 3.03 -4.51
N ARG A 51 -8.64 4.28 -4.15
CA ARG A 51 -10.00 4.64 -3.73
C ARG A 51 -10.98 4.61 -4.89
N ILE A 52 -10.56 5.10 -6.06
CA ILE A 52 -11.39 5.07 -7.29
C ILE A 52 -11.64 3.63 -7.72
N GLU A 53 -10.63 2.76 -7.67
CA GLU A 53 -10.71 1.36 -8.10
C GLU A 53 -11.63 0.49 -7.22
N TYR A 54 -11.79 0.87 -5.95
CA TYR A 54 -12.58 0.16 -4.94
C TYR A 54 -13.73 1.00 -4.39
N ASP A 55 -14.23 1.99 -5.15
CA ASP A 55 -15.28 2.91 -4.68
C ASP A 55 -16.55 2.16 -4.26
N ASP A 56 -16.89 1.09 -5.00
CA ASP A 56 -18.02 0.20 -4.72
C ASP A 56 -17.72 -0.87 -3.65
N GLU A 57 -16.44 -1.18 -3.39
CA GLU A 57 -16.00 -2.25 -2.47
C GLU A 57 -15.00 -1.77 -1.39
N PRO A 58 -15.41 -0.87 -0.47
CA PRO A 58 -14.52 -0.31 0.55
C PRO A 58 -13.96 -1.35 1.54
N VAL A 59 -14.67 -2.47 1.76
CA VAL A 59 -14.19 -3.59 2.59
C VAL A 59 -12.97 -4.22 1.95
N ASP A 60 -13.06 -4.48 0.64
CA ASP A 60 -12.01 -5.15 -0.12
C ASP A 60 -10.74 -4.28 -0.17
N LEU A 61 -10.90 -2.96 -0.29
CA LEU A 61 -9.79 -2.02 -0.16
C LEU A 61 -9.11 -2.12 1.21
N ALA A 62 -9.88 -2.16 2.30
CA ALA A 62 -9.33 -2.25 3.64
C ALA A 62 -8.58 -3.58 3.87
N VAL A 63 -9.13 -4.69 3.38
CA VAL A 63 -8.48 -6.02 3.44
C VAL A 63 -7.19 -6.03 2.62
N TYR A 64 -7.23 -5.50 1.39
CA TYR A 64 -6.07 -5.38 0.51
C TYR A 64 -4.94 -4.56 1.14
N LEU A 65 -5.26 -3.37 1.67
CA LEU A 65 -4.29 -2.51 2.35
C LEU A 65 -3.72 -3.14 3.62
N SER A 66 -4.52 -3.92 4.36
CA SER A 66 -4.06 -4.63 5.55
C SER A 66 -3.06 -5.74 5.22
N GLY A 67 -3.27 -6.47 4.12
CA GLY A 67 -2.30 -7.44 3.62
C GLY A 67 -0.97 -6.79 3.24
N LEU A 68 -1.04 -5.68 2.50
CA LEU A 68 0.15 -4.90 2.12
C LEU A 68 0.88 -4.29 3.32
N TYR A 69 0.15 -3.81 4.33
CA TYR A 69 0.72 -3.36 5.60
C TYR A 69 1.56 -4.48 6.25
N HIS A 70 1.02 -5.70 6.33
CA HIS A 70 1.74 -6.83 6.93
C HIS A 70 3.02 -7.17 6.16
N GLU A 71 2.94 -7.20 4.83
CA GLU A 71 4.11 -7.44 3.98
C GLU A 71 5.15 -6.31 4.09
N ALA A 72 4.71 -5.05 4.21
CA ALA A 72 5.59 -3.91 4.39
C ALA A 72 6.31 -3.91 5.73
N CYS A 73 5.61 -4.24 6.81
CA CYS A 73 6.23 -4.45 8.12
C CYS A 73 7.34 -5.49 8.03
N HIS A 74 7.06 -6.64 7.42
CA HIS A 74 8.02 -7.71 7.27
C HIS A 74 9.25 -7.30 6.43
N ASP A 75 9.03 -6.73 5.25
CA ASP A 75 10.10 -6.38 4.33
C ASP A 75 10.99 -5.25 4.90
N LEU A 76 10.39 -4.20 5.46
CA LEU A 76 11.15 -3.06 5.99
C LEU A 76 11.89 -3.41 7.28
N PHE A 77 11.30 -4.23 8.15
CA PHE A 77 12.00 -4.72 9.34
C PHE A 77 13.19 -5.62 8.97
N ARG A 78 13.09 -6.43 7.91
CA ARG A 78 14.23 -7.23 7.42
C ARG A 78 15.32 -6.38 6.77
N LEU A 79 14.95 -5.30 6.08
CA LEU A 79 15.91 -4.36 5.49
C LEU A 79 16.65 -3.52 6.54
N ASN A 80 15.92 -3.04 7.55
CA ASN A 80 16.48 -2.22 8.62
C ASN A 80 15.81 -2.57 9.97
N PRO A 81 16.38 -3.50 10.75
CA PRO A 81 15.79 -3.94 12.01
C PRO A 81 15.82 -2.90 13.14
N TYR A 82 16.74 -1.93 13.07
CA TYR A 82 17.05 -1.04 14.19
C TYR A 82 16.55 0.40 14.01
N ASP A 83 16.40 0.85 12.76
CA ASP A 83 16.05 2.23 12.43
C ASP A 83 14.99 2.30 11.30
N GLY A 84 14.12 1.30 11.27
CA GLY A 84 12.99 1.23 10.35
C GLY A 84 11.74 1.93 10.88
N PRO A 85 10.74 2.21 10.01
CA PRO A 85 9.46 2.77 10.45
C PRO A 85 8.76 1.82 11.42
N THR A 86 8.16 2.39 12.45
CA THR A 86 7.39 1.67 13.46
C THR A 86 6.13 1.04 12.85
N PRO A 87 5.58 -0.03 13.45
CA PRO A 87 4.31 -0.60 13.02
C PRO A 87 3.16 0.41 12.99
N ARG A 88 3.17 1.41 13.89
CA ARG A 88 2.18 2.49 13.90
C ARG A 88 2.30 3.38 12.68
N GLU A 89 3.51 3.84 12.32
CA GLU A 89 3.73 4.66 11.14
C GLU A 89 3.35 3.91 9.85
N LEU A 90 3.63 2.60 9.80
CA LEU A 90 3.19 1.76 8.69
C LEU A 90 1.67 1.61 8.65
N PHE A 91 1.00 1.43 9.78
CA PHE A 91 -0.46 1.42 9.83
C PHE A 91 -1.06 2.76 9.34
N GLU A 92 -0.48 3.88 9.76
CA GLU A 92 -0.88 5.21 9.31
C GLU A 92 -0.68 5.41 7.81
N ARG A 93 0.41 4.86 7.27
CA ARG A 93 0.76 4.95 5.86
C ARG A 93 -0.15 4.10 4.96
N PHE A 94 -0.49 2.88 5.38
CA PHE A 94 -1.25 1.93 4.55
C PHE A 94 -2.75 1.93 4.82
N VAL A 95 -3.18 1.95 6.08
CA VAL A 95 -4.56 1.59 6.47
C VAL A 95 -5.36 2.78 7.00
N ALA A 96 -4.73 3.71 7.70
CA ALA A 96 -5.42 4.75 8.46
C ALA A 96 -6.16 5.82 7.63
N TRP A 97 -6.03 5.80 6.31
CA TRP A 97 -6.77 6.65 5.37
C TRP A 97 -7.87 5.88 4.63
N GLY A 98 -8.06 4.60 4.94
CA GLY A 98 -9.10 3.75 4.35
C GLY A 98 -10.52 4.21 4.68
N PRO A 99 -11.52 3.70 3.94
CA PRO A 99 -12.89 4.22 3.89
C PRO A 99 -13.64 4.18 5.24
N TYR A 100 -13.18 3.37 6.20
CA TYR A 100 -13.79 3.26 7.54
C TYR A 100 -13.34 4.33 8.53
N ARG A 101 -12.37 5.17 8.16
CA ARG A 101 -12.08 6.41 8.91
C ARG A 101 -13.09 7.46 8.49
N ARG A 102 -14.33 7.31 9.00
CA ARG A 102 -15.32 8.40 8.99
C ARG A 102 -14.65 9.63 9.59
N SER A 103 -14.55 10.68 8.78
CA SER A 103 -14.24 12.01 9.30
C SER A 103 -15.31 12.36 10.34
N ILE A 104 -14.89 12.87 11.50
CA ILE A 104 -15.83 13.43 12.48
C ILE A 104 -16.66 14.57 11.85
N ALA A 105 -16.15 15.21 10.79
CA ALA A 105 -16.82 16.29 10.09
C ALA A 105 -17.94 15.84 9.12
N ASP A 106 -18.18 14.53 8.97
CA ASP A 106 -19.20 13.96 8.08
C ASP A 106 -20.49 13.58 8.85
N ARG A 107 -20.77 14.27 9.97
CA ARG A 107 -21.93 14.09 10.85
C ARG A 107 -22.77 15.36 10.95
#